data_AF-A0AAU7IHQ9-F1
#
_entry.id   AF-A0AAU7IHQ9-F1
#
_cell.length_a   1.000
_cell.length_b   1.000
_cell.length_c   1.000
_cell.angle_alpha   90.00
_cell.angle_beta   90.00
_cell.angle_gamma   90.00
#
_symmetry.space_group_name_H-M   'P 1'
#
loop_
_entity.id
_entity.type
_entity.pdbx_description
1 polymer ?
#
loop_
_entity_poly.entity_id
_entity_poly.type
_entity_poly.pdbx_seq_one_letter_code
_entity_poly.pdbx_strand_id
1 'polypeptide(L)'
;MMRNTMEIDAILIELNKSIDAHYKWLVNMFRCAVSSNATKPDIMGDNAHFVCQFGQWLNNQSLRNEDDCSYVNKINTVHEKMHLSGKDLLSAILEERSYPWHFTKFEDALLAFTSAVMDYKIYLLSIGSNIDILTGLPGRRMLDESFDQQLIDAEPLNLYILLLDIDRFKHVNDTYGHLVGDVVLRALAANFLAWTRYDEQAYRYGGEEFIIIIRTKTDEQACQAGLRLCQLVGQQKIPYADGEIAITVTAGITRAQRDEKLDTALGRADRAMYQGKQSGRNRCMFMDEREQITLVNASDGLSFHLSA
;
A
#
# COMPACT_ATOMS: atom_id res chain seq x y z
N MET A 1 5.84 8.22 0.47
CA MET A 1 5.29 7.51 -0.71
C MET A 1 5.30 6.04 -0.33
N MET A 2 4.12 5.43 -0.18
CA MET A 2 4.01 4.05 0.31
C MET A 2 4.73 3.06 -0.62
N ARG A 3 5.40 2.07 -0.02
CA ARG A 3 6.18 1.08 -0.77
C ARG A 3 5.28 0.22 -1.64
N ASN A 4 5.71 -0.07 -2.86
CA ASN A 4 5.02 -1.03 -3.72
C ASN A 4 5.32 -2.49 -3.29
N THR A 5 4.54 -3.45 -3.79
CA THR A 5 4.68 -4.87 -3.42
C THR A 5 6.09 -5.42 -3.67
N MET A 6 6.74 -5.05 -4.79
CA MET A 6 8.09 -5.52 -5.11
C MET A 6 9.15 -4.98 -4.14
N GLU A 7 9.01 -3.73 -3.70
CA GLU A 7 9.88 -3.12 -2.70
C GLU A 7 9.70 -3.78 -1.33
N ILE A 8 8.46 -4.08 -0.94
CA ILE A 8 8.15 -4.80 0.31
C ILE A 8 8.81 -6.17 0.31
N ASP A 9 8.66 -6.94 -0.77
CA ASP A 9 9.24 -8.28 -0.89
C ASP A 9 10.78 -8.24 -0.80
N ALA A 10 11.41 -7.27 -1.49
CA ALA A 10 12.86 -7.09 -1.43
C ALA A 10 13.35 -6.81 -0.01
N ILE A 11 12.61 -6.01 0.77
CA ILE A 11 12.94 -5.71 2.17
C ILE A 11 12.75 -6.95 3.04
N LEU A 12 11.63 -7.66 2.90
CA LEU A 12 11.35 -8.88 3.67
C LEU A 12 12.43 -9.95 3.47
N ILE A 13 12.93 -10.11 2.25
CA ILE A 13 14.04 -11.02 1.94
C ILE A 13 15.30 -10.63 2.73
N GLU A 14 15.67 -9.35 2.74
CA GLU A 14 16.86 -8.88 3.45
C GLU A 14 16.71 -8.96 4.97
N LEU A 15 15.50 -8.70 5.51
CA LEU A 15 15.18 -8.94 6.93
C LEU A 15 15.20 -10.44 7.31
N ASN A 16 15.06 -11.36 6.37
CA ASN A 16 15.27 -12.79 6.62
C ASN A 16 16.76 -13.14 6.60
N LYS A 17 17.49 -12.65 5.59
CA LYS A 17 18.95 -12.83 5.50
C LYS A 17 19.67 -12.28 6.73
N SER A 18 19.16 -11.22 7.34
CA SER A 18 19.72 -10.65 8.57
C SER A 18 19.71 -11.64 9.73
N ILE A 19 18.63 -12.38 9.93
CA ILE A 19 18.52 -13.38 11.00
C ILE A 19 19.54 -14.50 10.79
N ASP A 20 19.64 -15.02 9.56
CA ASP A 20 20.62 -16.06 9.21
C ASP A 20 22.07 -15.58 9.42
N ALA A 21 22.36 -14.34 9.03
CA ALA A 21 23.68 -13.74 9.21
C ALA A 21 24.05 -13.63 10.69
N HIS A 22 23.11 -13.22 11.56
CA HIS A 22 23.37 -13.09 12.98
C HIS A 22 23.42 -14.43 13.73
N TYR A 23 22.74 -15.47 13.26
CA TYR A 23 22.99 -16.85 13.74
C TYR A 23 24.41 -17.30 13.43
N LYS A 24 24.90 -17.06 12.20
CA LYS A 24 26.30 -17.37 11.83
C LYS A 24 27.29 -16.57 12.67
N TRP A 25 26.98 -15.30 12.95
CA TRP A 25 27.77 -14.45 13.82
C TRP A 25 27.84 -15.00 15.25
N LEU A 26 26.72 -15.42 15.84
CA LEU A 26 26.67 -16.06 17.16
C LEU A 26 27.50 -17.35 17.21
N VAL A 27 27.38 -18.22 16.20
CA VAL A 27 28.20 -19.45 16.11
C VAL A 27 29.69 -19.10 16.02
N ASN A 28 30.05 -18.02 15.31
CA ASN A 28 31.43 -17.55 15.25
C ASN A 28 31.93 -17.03 16.60
N MET A 29 31.10 -16.34 17.39
CA MET A 29 31.47 -15.93 18.76
C MET A 29 31.80 -17.15 19.63
N PHE A 30 30.98 -18.21 19.57
CA PHE A 30 31.26 -19.45 20.30
C PHE A 30 32.58 -20.09 19.86
N ARG A 31 32.89 -20.09 18.56
CA ARG A 31 34.20 -20.56 18.06
C ARG A 31 35.35 -19.73 18.61
N CYS A 32 35.23 -18.40 18.65
CA CYS A 32 36.26 -17.52 19.21
C CYS A 32 36.49 -17.79 20.71
N ALA A 33 35.40 -17.99 21.46
CA ALA A 33 35.47 -18.32 22.89
C ALA A 33 36.21 -19.65 23.13
N VAL A 34 35.90 -20.70 22.34
CA VAL A 34 36.55 -22.02 22.48
C VAL A 34 38.01 -22.03 22.02
N SER A 35 38.34 -21.26 20.98
CA SER A 35 39.68 -21.21 20.41
C SER A 35 40.60 -20.18 21.06
N SER A 36 40.09 -19.41 22.04
CA SER A 36 40.79 -18.28 22.68
C SER A 36 41.39 -17.29 21.68
N ASN A 37 40.78 -17.16 20.50
CA ASN A 37 41.29 -16.31 19.42
C ASN A 37 40.24 -15.27 19.00
N ALA A 38 40.58 -14.00 19.20
CA ALA A 38 39.67 -12.86 19.08
C ALA A 38 39.93 -11.98 17.83
N THR A 39 40.50 -12.53 16.76
CA THR A 39 40.95 -11.74 15.60
C THR A 39 39.85 -11.38 14.59
N LYS A 40 38.59 -11.25 15.03
CA LYS A 40 37.45 -11.00 14.13
C LYS A 40 36.89 -9.57 14.32
N PRO A 41 37.21 -8.62 13.41
CA PRO A 41 36.76 -7.23 13.49
C PRO A 41 35.23 -7.07 13.45
N ASP A 42 34.54 -8.01 12.80
CA ASP A 42 33.08 -8.12 12.71
C ASP A 42 32.39 -8.50 14.04
N ILE A 43 33.17 -8.82 15.08
CA ILE A 43 32.69 -9.07 16.43
C ILE A 43 33.25 -8.02 17.40
N MET A 44 34.56 -7.76 17.35
CA MET A 44 35.26 -6.96 18.36
C MET A 44 35.32 -5.45 18.03
N GLY A 45 34.96 -5.04 16.82
CA GLY A 45 34.95 -3.62 16.45
C GLY A 45 33.81 -2.85 17.10
N ASP A 46 34.06 -1.61 17.54
CA ASP A 46 33.00 -0.73 18.07
C ASP A 46 31.92 -0.44 17.02
N ASN A 47 32.33 -0.39 15.75
CA ASN A 47 31.44 -0.21 14.60
C ASN A 47 31.08 -1.52 13.91
N ALA A 48 31.18 -2.68 14.58
CA ALA A 48 30.89 -3.99 13.97
C ALA A 48 29.47 -4.05 13.38
N HIS A 49 28.50 -3.41 14.03
CA HIS A 49 27.13 -3.28 13.55
C HIS A 49 26.99 -2.46 12.26
N PHE A 50 27.94 -1.58 11.93
CA PHE A 50 27.98 -0.87 10.65
C PHE A 50 28.63 -1.70 9.54
N VAL A 51 29.61 -2.53 9.91
CA VAL A 51 30.45 -3.28 8.96
C VAL A 51 29.82 -4.63 8.60
N CYS A 52 28.92 -5.17 9.43
CA CYS A 52 28.21 -6.41 9.14
C CYS A 52 27.32 -6.26 7.88
N GLN A 53 27.05 -7.37 7.19
CA GLN A 53 26.26 -7.38 5.95
C GLN A 53 24.89 -6.68 6.12
N PHE A 54 24.22 -6.93 7.25
CA PHE A 54 22.94 -6.30 7.55
C PHE A 54 23.08 -4.80 7.81
N GLY A 55 24.10 -4.38 8.56
CA GLY A 55 24.42 -2.98 8.79
C GLY A 55 24.70 -2.22 7.50
N GLN A 56 25.48 -2.80 6.60
CA GLN A 56 25.76 -2.22 5.29
C GLN A 56 24.48 -2.06 4.46
N TRP A 57 23.62 -3.08 4.45
CA TRP A 57 22.32 -3.00 3.78
C TRP A 57 21.43 -1.91 4.39
N LEU A 58 21.32 -1.88 5.71
CA LEU A 58 20.46 -0.94 6.45
C LEU A 58 20.88 0.51 6.22
N ASN A 59 22.18 0.76 6.03
CA ASN A 59 22.74 2.09 5.77
C ASN A 59 22.75 2.49 4.28
N ASN A 60 22.96 1.53 3.37
CA ASN A 60 22.93 1.79 1.93
C ASN A 60 21.53 2.04 1.40
N GLN A 61 20.52 1.60 2.12
CA GLN A 61 19.17 1.81 1.68
C GLN A 61 18.75 3.28 1.85
N SER A 62 18.15 3.81 0.79
CA SER A 62 17.17 4.89 0.82
C SER A 62 15.88 4.47 1.57
N LEU A 63 15.98 3.78 2.71
CA LEU A 63 14.86 3.31 3.54
C LEU A 63 14.14 4.47 4.25
N ARG A 64 14.46 5.73 3.93
CA ARG A 64 13.78 6.90 4.49
C ARG A 64 12.46 7.13 3.75
N ASN A 65 11.51 6.22 3.89
CA ASN A 65 10.11 6.61 3.77
C ASN A 65 9.69 7.15 5.15
N GLU A 66 8.97 8.28 5.17
CA GLU A 66 8.52 8.88 6.42
C GLU A 66 7.62 7.91 7.21
N ASP A 67 6.85 7.09 6.49
CA ASP A 67 5.86 6.17 7.04
C ASP A 67 6.48 5.03 7.89
N ASP A 68 7.72 4.61 7.61
CA ASP A 68 8.35 3.45 8.26
C ASP A 68 9.69 3.75 8.96
N CYS A 69 10.12 5.02 8.97
CA CYS A 69 11.36 5.45 9.58
C CYS A 69 11.49 5.08 11.07
N SER A 70 10.38 5.04 11.82
CA SER A 70 10.36 4.70 13.23
C SER A 70 10.80 3.25 13.50
N TYR A 71 10.36 2.31 12.65
CA TYR A 71 10.75 0.91 12.72
C TYR A 71 12.23 0.73 12.38
N VAL A 72 12.70 1.37 11.31
CA VAL A 72 14.10 1.33 10.88
C VAL A 72 15.02 1.89 11.96
N ASN A 73 14.66 3.01 12.58
CA ASN A 73 15.42 3.63 13.68
C ASN A 73 15.45 2.73 14.94
N LYS A 74 14.33 2.08 15.27
CA LYS A 74 14.28 1.11 16.36
C LYS A 74 15.25 -0.04 16.10
N ILE A 75 15.21 -0.63 14.90
CA ILE A 75 16.12 -1.71 14.47
C ILE A 75 17.58 -1.27 14.59
N ASN A 76 17.94 -0.10 14.06
CA ASN A 76 19.30 0.45 14.16
C ASN A 76 19.79 0.50 15.62
N THR A 77 18.95 1.04 16.50
CA THR A 77 19.28 1.20 17.93
C THR A 77 19.52 -0.14 18.63
N VAL A 78 18.65 -1.13 18.40
CA VAL A 78 18.79 -2.44 19.07
C VAL A 78 19.86 -3.32 18.42
N HIS A 79 20.11 -3.14 17.12
CA HIS A 79 21.18 -3.82 16.39
C HIS A 79 22.57 -3.41 16.91
N GLU A 80 22.81 -2.12 17.12
CA GLU A 80 24.04 -1.62 17.75
C GLU A 80 24.21 -2.20 19.15
N LYS A 81 23.16 -2.15 19.99
CA LYS A 81 23.18 -2.70 21.36
C LYS A 81 23.52 -4.20 21.38
N MET A 82 22.96 -4.98 20.46
CA MET A 82 23.25 -6.41 20.34
C MET A 82 24.73 -6.67 20.04
N HIS A 83 25.31 -5.95 19.08
CA HIS A 83 26.73 -6.06 18.77
C HIS A 83 27.62 -5.66 19.95
N LEU A 84 27.33 -4.54 20.60
CA LEU A 84 28.09 -4.06 21.77
C LEU A 84 28.01 -5.03 22.95
N SER A 85 26.83 -5.58 23.24
CA SER A 85 26.66 -6.61 24.28
C SER A 85 27.39 -7.90 23.93
N GLY A 86 27.41 -8.30 22.65
CA GLY A 86 28.15 -9.48 22.21
C GLY A 86 29.66 -9.31 22.33
N LYS A 87 30.18 -8.14 21.96
CA LYS A 87 31.58 -7.76 22.19
C LYS A 87 31.94 -7.81 23.67
N ASP A 88 31.15 -7.16 24.53
CA ASP A 88 31.35 -7.11 25.98
C ASP A 88 31.38 -8.52 26.60
N LEU A 89 30.43 -9.37 26.21
CA LEU A 89 30.38 -10.78 26.63
C LEU A 89 31.64 -11.55 26.18
N LEU A 90 32.03 -11.47 24.91
CA LEU A 90 33.19 -12.21 24.40
C LEU A 90 34.49 -11.74 25.04
N SER A 91 34.69 -10.43 25.20
CA SER A 91 35.83 -9.87 25.94
C SER A 91 35.87 -10.38 27.38
N ALA A 92 34.72 -10.39 28.08
CA ALA A 92 34.66 -10.88 29.44
C ALA A 92 34.99 -12.38 29.55
N ILE A 93 34.60 -13.19 28.57
CA ILE A 93 34.96 -14.61 28.50
C ILE A 93 36.47 -14.79 28.30
N LEU A 94 37.07 -14.06 27.35
CA LEU A 94 38.49 -14.17 27.01
C LEU A 94 39.40 -13.65 28.13
N GLU A 95 38.93 -12.67 28.90
CA GLU A 95 39.63 -12.11 30.06
C GLU A 95 39.30 -12.85 31.37
N GLU A 96 38.63 -13.99 31.29
CA GLU A 96 38.24 -14.84 32.45
C GLU A 96 37.44 -14.10 33.54
N ARG A 97 36.69 -13.06 33.15
CA ARG A 97 35.86 -12.21 34.03
C ARG A 97 34.37 -12.22 33.68
N SER A 98 33.92 -13.26 33.00
CA SER A 98 32.52 -13.41 32.63
C SER A 98 31.64 -13.72 33.85
N TYR A 99 30.42 -13.20 33.83
CA TYR A 99 29.40 -13.41 34.86
C TYR A 99 28.05 -13.67 34.20
N PRO A 100 27.08 -14.31 34.90
CA PRO A 100 25.75 -14.59 34.35
C PRO A 100 25.06 -13.37 33.73
N TRP A 101 25.23 -12.18 34.31
CA TRP A 101 24.61 -10.95 33.80
C TRP A 101 25.11 -10.54 32.40
N HIS A 102 26.33 -10.91 32.00
CA HIS A 102 26.81 -10.64 30.63
C HIS A 102 26.00 -11.44 29.61
N PHE A 103 25.64 -12.69 29.96
CA PHE A 103 24.80 -13.54 29.11
C PHE A 103 23.38 -13.00 29.05
N THR A 104 22.77 -12.67 30.20
CA THR A 104 21.42 -12.07 30.24
C THR A 104 21.36 -10.77 29.44
N LYS A 105 22.34 -9.87 29.59
CA LYS A 105 22.42 -8.62 28.84
C LYS A 105 22.52 -8.85 27.32
N PHE A 106 23.26 -9.87 26.90
CA PHE A 106 23.37 -10.22 25.48
C PHE A 106 22.09 -10.88 24.95
N GLU A 107 21.49 -11.79 25.73
CA GLU A 107 20.21 -12.43 25.42
C GLU A 107 19.08 -11.40 25.26
N ASP A 108 18.96 -10.46 26.21
CA ASP A 108 17.97 -9.38 26.15
C ASP A 108 18.17 -8.52 24.90
N ALA A 109 19.42 -8.20 24.56
CA ALA A 109 19.73 -7.41 23.35
C ALA A 109 19.42 -8.19 22.06
N LEU A 110 19.68 -9.49 22.03
CA LEU A 110 19.35 -10.38 20.91
C LEU A 110 17.83 -10.50 20.73
N LEU A 111 17.08 -10.71 21.81
CA LEU A 111 15.62 -10.75 21.80
C LEU A 111 15.04 -9.41 21.35
N ALA A 112 15.54 -8.29 21.87
CA ALA A 112 15.11 -6.95 21.45
C ALA A 112 15.35 -6.70 19.95
N PHE A 113 16.49 -7.16 19.41
CA PHE A 113 16.76 -7.11 17.98
C PHE A 113 15.76 -7.93 17.17
N THR A 114 15.55 -9.21 17.54
CA THR A 114 14.59 -10.07 16.82
C THR A 114 13.16 -9.53 16.88
N SER A 115 12.73 -8.96 18.01
CA SER A 115 11.43 -8.33 18.16
C SER A 115 11.28 -7.10 17.28
N ALA A 116 12.28 -6.20 17.22
CA ALA A 116 12.21 -5.03 16.33
C ALA A 116 12.13 -5.42 14.85
N VAL A 117 12.87 -6.45 14.43
CA VAL A 117 12.78 -7.00 13.07
C VAL A 117 11.40 -7.60 12.80
N MET A 118 10.84 -8.33 13.77
CA MET A 118 9.50 -8.92 13.66
C MET A 118 8.40 -7.86 13.57
N ASP A 119 8.46 -6.81 14.41
CA ASP A 119 7.52 -5.69 14.37
C ASP A 119 7.50 -5.04 12.98
N TYR A 120 8.68 -4.81 12.39
CA TYR A 120 8.77 -4.23 11.06
C TYR A 120 8.24 -5.17 9.97
N LYS A 121 8.50 -6.49 10.07
CA LYS A 121 7.92 -7.48 9.16
C LYS A 121 6.40 -7.49 9.22
N ILE A 122 5.82 -7.46 10.43
CA ILE A 122 4.36 -7.42 10.61
C ILE A 122 3.78 -6.16 9.96
N TYR A 123 4.41 -5.01 10.18
CA TYR A 123 4.03 -3.76 9.54
C TYR A 123 4.06 -3.89 8.00
N LEU A 124 5.18 -4.35 7.43
CA LEU A 124 5.36 -4.53 5.98
C LEU A 124 4.33 -5.48 5.37
N LEU A 125 4.04 -6.59 6.04
CA LEU A 125 3.02 -7.56 5.61
C LEU A 125 1.61 -6.96 5.72
N SER A 126 1.33 -6.18 6.76
CA SER A 126 0.05 -5.50 6.92
C SER A 126 -0.20 -4.52 5.78
N ILE A 127 0.78 -3.66 5.47
CA ILE A 127 0.62 -2.70 4.36
C ILE A 127 0.62 -3.40 3.00
N GLY A 128 1.40 -4.48 2.83
CA GLY A 128 1.42 -5.27 1.60
C GLY A 128 0.11 -6.03 1.36
N SER A 129 -0.57 -6.47 2.43
CA SER A 129 -1.89 -7.10 2.35
C SER A 129 -3.00 -6.15 1.92
N ASN A 130 -2.75 -4.84 2.07
CA ASN A 130 -3.69 -3.79 1.69
C ASN A 130 -3.48 -3.33 0.24
N ILE A 131 -2.54 -3.89 -0.51
CA ILE A 131 -2.37 -3.67 -1.96
C ILE A 131 -2.91 -4.88 -2.71
N ASP A 132 -3.75 -4.63 -3.70
CA ASP A 132 -4.26 -5.66 -4.59
C ASP A 132 -3.16 -6.17 -5.51
N ILE A 133 -2.81 -7.46 -5.38
CA ILE A 133 -1.69 -8.10 -6.11
C ILE A 133 -1.88 -8.05 -7.63
N LEU A 134 -3.13 -8.14 -8.10
CA LEU A 134 -3.40 -8.17 -9.53
C LEU A 134 -3.14 -6.81 -10.19
N THR A 135 -3.61 -5.73 -9.56
CA THR A 135 -3.64 -4.39 -10.14
C THR A 135 -2.55 -3.46 -9.63
N GLY A 136 -1.95 -3.77 -8.47
CA GLY A 136 -1.02 -2.89 -7.76
C GLY A 136 -1.69 -1.68 -7.09
N LEU A 137 -3.02 -1.57 -7.16
CA LEU A 137 -3.76 -0.50 -6.48
C LEU A 137 -3.95 -0.82 -4.99
N PRO A 138 -4.03 0.21 -4.14
CA PRO A 138 -4.65 0.13 -2.82
C PRO A 138 -5.98 -0.64 -2.85
N GLY A 139 -6.15 -1.60 -1.96
CA GLY A 139 -7.39 -2.34 -1.78
C GLY A 139 -8.39 -1.62 -0.86
N ARG A 140 -9.59 -2.19 -0.74
CA ARG A 140 -10.67 -1.70 0.15
C ARG A 140 -10.21 -1.32 1.56
N ARG A 141 -9.45 -2.19 2.21
CA ARG A 141 -8.98 -1.98 3.58
C ARG A 141 -8.15 -0.69 3.74
N MET A 142 -7.35 -0.33 2.73
CA MET A 142 -6.57 0.90 2.78
C MET A 142 -7.48 2.14 2.71
N LEU A 143 -8.54 2.08 1.91
CA LEU A 143 -9.55 3.14 1.88
C LEU A 143 -10.24 3.26 3.23
N ASP A 144 -10.69 2.14 3.81
CA ASP A 144 -11.36 2.10 5.12
C ASP A 144 -10.50 2.74 6.23
N GLU A 145 -9.20 2.45 6.25
CA GLU A 145 -8.26 2.94 7.26
C GLU A 145 -7.87 4.42 7.07
N SER A 146 -7.93 4.95 5.84
CA SER A 146 -7.44 6.30 5.52
C SER A 146 -8.53 7.34 5.23
N PHE A 147 -9.78 6.92 5.01
CA PHE A 147 -10.85 7.81 4.57
C PHE A 147 -11.14 8.96 5.54
N ASP A 148 -11.25 8.67 6.85
CA ASP A 148 -11.54 9.68 7.87
C ASP A 148 -10.47 10.80 7.85
N GLN A 149 -9.19 10.44 7.71
CA GLN A 149 -8.09 11.40 7.60
C GLN A 149 -8.12 12.16 6.27
N GLN A 150 -8.38 11.48 5.14
CA GLN A 150 -8.51 12.13 3.83
C GLN A 150 -9.63 13.17 3.80
N LEU A 151 -10.74 12.91 4.51
CA LEU A 151 -11.87 13.83 4.63
C LEU A 151 -11.50 15.08 5.41
N ILE A 152 -10.76 14.93 6.51
CA ILE A 152 -10.23 16.06 7.29
C ILE A 152 -9.25 16.90 6.43
N ASP A 153 -8.33 16.23 5.73
CA ASP A 153 -7.30 16.88 4.92
C ASP A 153 -7.81 17.44 3.59
N ALA A 154 -9.10 17.27 3.28
CA ALA A 154 -9.70 17.81 2.08
C ALA A 154 -9.87 19.34 2.15
N GLU A 155 -10.03 19.92 3.35
CA GLU A 155 -10.25 21.35 3.51
C GLU A 155 -9.08 22.19 2.94
N PRO A 156 -9.34 23.28 2.19
CA PRO A 156 -10.63 23.92 1.94
C PRO A 156 -11.39 23.40 0.70
N LEU A 157 -10.95 22.30 0.08
CA LEU A 157 -11.66 21.64 -1.01
C LEU A 157 -12.74 20.68 -0.49
N ASN A 158 -13.59 20.22 -1.40
CA ASN A 158 -14.54 19.15 -1.13
C ASN A 158 -13.96 17.81 -1.59
N LEU A 159 -14.27 16.76 -0.84
CA LEU A 159 -13.92 15.38 -1.17
C LEU A 159 -15.12 14.68 -1.83
N TYR A 160 -14.86 13.95 -2.92
CA TYR A 160 -15.85 13.17 -3.63
C TYR A 160 -15.38 11.73 -3.77
N ILE A 161 -16.33 10.81 -3.69
CA ILE A 161 -16.13 9.39 -3.99
C ILE A 161 -16.70 9.12 -5.37
N LEU A 162 -15.85 8.68 -6.30
CA LEU A 162 -16.24 8.15 -7.59
C LEU A 162 -16.12 6.62 -7.54
N LEU A 163 -17.25 5.92 -7.47
CA LEU A 163 -17.33 4.47 -7.60
C LEU A 163 -17.53 4.10 -9.06
N LEU A 164 -16.70 3.20 -9.60
CA LEU A 164 -16.77 2.70 -10.97
C LEU A 164 -16.88 1.18 -10.98
N ASP A 165 -17.73 0.64 -11.85
CA ASP A 165 -17.86 -0.80 -12.07
C ASP A 165 -17.85 -1.11 -13.57
N ILE A 166 -17.04 -2.11 -13.97
CA ILE A 166 -16.89 -2.52 -15.36
C ILE A 166 -18.17 -3.15 -15.88
N ASP A 167 -18.72 -2.56 -16.95
CA ASP A 167 -19.97 -3.01 -17.51
C ASP A 167 -19.86 -4.39 -18.14
N ARG A 168 -20.66 -5.34 -17.60
CA ARG A 168 -20.76 -6.72 -18.10
C ARG A 168 -19.41 -7.45 -18.06
N PHE A 169 -18.57 -7.20 -17.07
CA PHE A 169 -17.26 -7.84 -16.98
C PHE A 169 -17.33 -9.38 -16.88
N LYS A 170 -18.39 -9.94 -16.29
CA LYS A 170 -18.68 -11.38 -16.39
C LYS A 170 -18.70 -11.87 -17.84
N HIS A 171 -19.31 -11.13 -18.77
CA HIS A 171 -19.32 -11.50 -20.20
C HIS A 171 -17.91 -11.49 -20.80
N VAL A 172 -17.03 -10.58 -20.36
CA VAL A 172 -15.61 -10.60 -20.77
C VAL A 172 -14.94 -11.89 -20.30
N ASN A 173 -15.11 -12.26 -19.03
CA ASN A 173 -14.56 -13.51 -18.49
C ASN A 173 -15.13 -14.75 -19.19
N ASP A 174 -16.44 -14.80 -19.41
CA ASP A 174 -17.12 -15.94 -20.04
C ASP A 174 -16.71 -16.07 -21.53
N THR A 175 -16.37 -14.98 -22.20
CA THR A 175 -15.99 -14.97 -23.63
C THR A 175 -14.50 -15.21 -23.87
N TYR A 176 -13.63 -14.56 -23.09
CA TYR A 176 -12.18 -14.53 -23.33
C TYR A 176 -11.37 -15.28 -22.26
N GLY A 177 -12.02 -15.76 -21.20
CA GLY A 177 -11.39 -16.41 -20.06
C GLY A 177 -10.84 -15.43 -19.02
N HIS A 178 -10.69 -15.92 -17.79
CA HIS A 178 -10.25 -15.13 -16.65
C HIS A 178 -8.88 -14.47 -16.83
N LEU A 179 -7.94 -15.10 -17.54
CA LEU A 179 -6.62 -14.52 -17.81
C LEU A 179 -6.72 -13.22 -18.60
N VAL A 180 -7.69 -13.12 -19.51
CA VAL A 180 -7.94 -11.90 -20.28
C VAL A 180 -8.71 -10.88 -19.44
N GLY A 181 -9.62 -11.33 -18.57
CA GLY A 181 -10.21 -10.47 -17.53
C GLY A 181 -9.14 -9.82 -16.64
N ASP A 182 -8.12 -10.57 -16.22
CA ASP A 182 -7.00 -10.05 -15.45
C ASP A 182 -6.18 -9.00 -16.21
N VAL A 183 -6.00 -9.18 -17.53
CA VAL A 183 -5.37 -8.16 -18.40
C VAL A 183 -6.19 -6.89 -18.42
N VAL A 184 -7.51 -6.99 -18.54
CA VAL A 184 -8.42 -5.84 -18.51
C VAL A 184 -8.33 -5.09 -17.18
N LEU A 185 -8.34 -5.80 -16.04
CA LEU A 185 -8.23 -5.19 -14.72
C LEU A 185 -6.88 -4.48 -14.52
N ARG A 186 -5.77 -5.10 -14.93
CA ARG A 186 -4.43 -4.49 -14.91
C ARG A 186 -4.35 -3.23 -15.76
N ALA A 187 -4.85 -3.29 -16.99
CA ALA A 187 -4.85 -2.15 -17.90
C ALA A 187 -5.67 -0.99 -17.32
N LEU A 188 -6.87 -1.28 -16.82
CA LEU A 188 -7.74 -0.25 -16.25
C LEU A 188 -7.14 0.41 -15.01
N ALA A 189 -6.51 -0.37 -14.13
CA ALA A 189 -5.78 0.15 -12.99
C ALA A 189 -4.64 1.10 -13.38
N ALA A 190 -3.80 0.68 -14.33
CA ALA A 190 -2.71 1.50 -14.85
C ALA A 190 -3.23 2.80 -15.50
N ASN A 191 -4.34 2.70 -16.24
CA ASN A 191 -4.98 3.85 -16.86
C ASN A 191 -5.51 4.84 -15.81
N PHE A 192 -6.17 4.36 -14.75
CA PHE A 192 -6.65 5.25 -13.69
C PHE A 192 -5.51 5.98 -13.02
N LEU A 193 -4.40 5.31 -12.68
CA LEU A 193 -3.20 5.97 -12.15
C LEU A 193 -2.63 7.05 -13.10
N ALA A 194 -2.71 6.82 -14.42
CA ALA A 194 -2.22 7.78 -15.40
C ALA A 194 -3.19 8.95 -15.67
N TRP A 195 -4.48 8.76 -15.40
CA TRP A 195 -5.54 9.74 -15.71
C TRP A 195 -6.03 10.54 -14.51
N THR A 196 -5.73 10.09 -13.29
CA THR A 196 -5.96 10.83 -12.04
C THR A 196 -4.78 11.74 -11.74
N ARG A 197 -5.03 12.76 -10.92
CA ARG A 197 -3.97 13.66 -10.45
C ARG A 197 -3.10 12.96 -9.40
N TYR A 198 -1.92 13.53 -9.12
CA TYR A 198 -0.99 12.96 -8.14
C TYR A 198 -1.55 12.92 -6.71
N ASP A 199 -2.49 13.80 -6.39
CA ASP A 199 -3.17 13.93 -5.10
C ASP A 199 -4.52 13.19 -5.05
N GLU A 200 -4.92 12.55 -6.16
CA GLU A 200 -6.12 11.72 -6.27
C GLU A 200 -5.70 10.24 -6.24
N GLN A 201 -6.27 9.49 -5.30
CA GLN A 201 -5.91 8.09 -5.10
C GLN A 201 -6.98 7.16 -5.69
N ALA A 202 -6.54 6.19 -6.49
CA ALA A 202 -7.37 5.12 -7.03
C ALA A 202 -7.23 3.86 -6.17
N TYR A 203 -8.32 3.13 -5.98
CA TYR A 203 -8.43 1.92 -5.18
C TYR A 203 -9.13 0.83 -5.98
N ARG A 204 -8.72 -0.42 -5.81
CA ARG A 204 -9.51 -1.58 -6.21
C ARG A 204 -10.39 -2.00 -5.02
N TYR A 205 -11.66 -1.62 -5.08
CA TYR A 205 -12.59 -1.84 -3.97
C TYR A 205 -13.19 -3.24 -3.97
N GLY A 206 -13.45 -3.79 -5.16
CA GLY A 206 -14.05 -5.11 -5.35
C GLY A 206 -13.42 -5.87 -6.52
N GLY A 207 -14.09 -6.92 -6.99
CA GLY A 207 -13.60 -7.76 -8.09
C GLY A 207 -13.45 -6.97 -9.41
N GLU A 208 -14.47 -6.21 -9.77
CA GLU A 208 -14.56 -5.35 -10.96
C GLU A 208 -14.88 -3.88 -10.63
N GLU A 209 -14.77 -3.54 -9.35
CA GLU A 209 -15.12 -2.24 -8.78
C GLU A 209 -13.88 -1.44 -8.38
N PHE A 210 -13.85 -0.17 -8.77
CA PHE A 210 -12.78 0.77 -8.47
C PHE A 210 -13.36 2.01 -7.79
N ILE A 211 -12.60 2.59 -6.86
CA ILE A 211 -12.93 3.88 -6.24
C ILE A 211 -11.83 4.86 -6.57
N ILE A 212 -12.20 6.09 -6.91
CA ILE A 212 -11.27 7.21 -7.02
C ILE A 212 -11.73 8.31 -6.08
N ILE A 213 -10.81 8.79 -5.24
CA ILE A 213 -11.03 9.94 -4.36
C ILE A 213 -10.63 11.20 -5.13
N ILE A 214 -11.61 12.09 -5.32
CA ILE A 214 -11.47 13.33 -6.07
C ILE A 214 -11.55 14.51 -5.10
N ARG A 215 -10.64 15.49 -5.24
CA ARG A 215 -10.63 16.71 -4.43
C ARG A 215 -10.82 17.92 -5.33
N THR A 216 -11.91 18.66 -5.11
CA THR A 216 -12.22 19.80 -5.97
C THR A 216 -13.14 20.81 -5.28
N LYS A 217 -13.33 22.00 -5.86
CA LYS A 217 -14.10 23.09 -5.24
C LYS A 217 -15.61 22.93 -5.42
N THR A 218 -16.05 22.35 -6.53
CA THR A 218 -17.47 22.29 -6.89
C THR A 218 -17.88 20.92 -7.42
N ASP A 219 -19.17 20.63 -7.31
CA ASP A 219 -19.76 19.37 -7.74
C ASP A 219 -19.60 19.17 -9.25
N GLU A 220 -19.68 20.25 -10.04
CA GLU A 220 -19.53 20.21 -11.50
C GLU A 220 -18.12 19.76 -11.90
N GLN A 221 -17.08 20.21 -11.18
CA GLN A 221 -15.70 19.80 -11.45
C GLN A 221 -15.51 18.30 -11.15
N ALA A 222 -16.13 17.80 -10.09
CA ALA A 222 -16.08 16.39 -9.72
C ALA A 222 -16.80 15.54 -10.78
N CYS A 223 -18.00 15.97 -11.18
CA CYS A 223 -18.79 15.34 -12.23
C CYS A 223 -18.04 15.30 -13.58
N GLN A 224 -17.39 16.41 -13.97
CA GLN A 224 -16.56 16.45 -15.18
C GLN A 224 -15.39 15.45 -15.12
N ALA A 225 -14.74 15.31 -13.96
CA ALA A 225 -13.68 14.32 -13.78
C ALA A 225 -14.22 12.89 -13.92
N GLY A 226 -15.36 12.57 -13.29
CA GLY A 226 -16.02 11.26 -13.42
C GLY A 226 -16.44 10.95 -14.85
N LEU A 227 -17.11 11.89 -15.53
CA LEU A 227 -17.52 11.74 -16.93
C LEU A 227 -16.32 11.52 -17.85
N ARG A 228 -15.25 12.31 -17.68
CA ARG A 228 -14.02 12.16 -18.47
C ARG A 228 -13.43 10.76 -18.32
N LEU A 229 -13.38 10.21 -17.11
CA LEU A 229 -12.85 8.87 -16.87
C LEU A 229 -13.72 7.80 -17.56
N CYS A 230 -15.05 7.88 -17.46
CA CYS A 230 -15.93 6.97 -18.20
C CYS A 230 -15.69 7.03 -19.72
N GLN A 231 -15.53 8.25 -20.27
CA GLN A 231 -15.26 8.45 -21.70
C GLN A 231 -13.90 7.88 -22.12
N LEU A 232 -12.85 8.10 -21.34
CA LEU A 232 -11.51 7.58 -21.63
C LEU A 232 -11.51 6.05 -21.64
N VAL A 233 -12.20 5.41 -20.69
CA VAL A 233 -12.38 3.95 -20.69
C VAL A 233 -13.10 3.48 -21.95
N GLY A 234 -14.23 4.11 -22.29
CA GLY A 234 -15.02 3.71 -23.47
C GLY A 234 -14.34 3.95 -24.81
N GLN A 235 -13.34 4.83 -24.87
CA GLN A 235 -12.54 5.10 -26.07
C GLN A 235 -11.34 4.17 -26.21
N GLN A 236 -10.88 3.56 -25.12
CA GLN A 236 -9.70 2.73 -25.12
C GLN A 236 -10.02 1.30 -25.56
N LYS A 237 -9.12 0.77 -26.39
CA LYS A 237 -9.05 -0.65 -26.68
C LYS A 237 -7.88 -1.25 -25.91
N ILE A 238 -8.16 -2.30 -25.14
CA ILE A 238 -7.16 -2.99 -24.33
C ILE A 238 -6.58 -4.14 -25.16
N PRO A 239 -5.27 -4.10 -25.52
CA PRO A 239 -4.65 -5.19 -26.25
C PRO A 239 -4.51 -6.42 -25.36
N TYR A 240 -4.71 -7.59 -25.95
CA TYR A 240 -4.40 -8.90 -25.37
C TYR A 240 -3.78 -9.80 -26.45
N ALA A 241 -3.39 -11.02 -26.10
CA ALA A 241 -2.61 -11.90 -26.98
C ALA A 241 -3.22 -12.09 -28.39
N ASP A 242 -4.54 -12.20 -28.48
CA ASP A 242 -5.25 -12.54 -29.72
C ASP A 242 -6.06 -11.38 -30.31
N GLY A 243 -5.89 -10.14 -29.80
CA GLY A 243 -6.57 -8.97 -30.35
C GLY A 243 -6.73 -7.81 -29.38
N GLU A 244 -7.87 -7.10 -29.50
CA GLU A 244 -8.21 -5.95 -28.68
C GLU A 244 -9.62 -6.09 -28.10
N ILE A 245 -9.83 -5.62 -26.86
CA ILE A 245 -11.12 -5.62 -26.18
C ILE A 245 -11.53 -4.19 -25.85
N ALA A 246 -12.77 -3.84 -26.20
CA ALA A 246 -13.41 -2.62 -25.77
C ALA A 246 -14.29 -2.92 -24.55
N ILE A 247 -14.17 -2.09 -23.51
CA ILE A 247 -15.00 -2.13 -22.31
C ILE A 247 -15.58 -0.75 -22.03
N THR A 248 -16.61 -0.70 -21.20
CA THR A 248 -17.13 0.53 -20.63
C THR A 248 -17.26 0.38 -19.12
N VAL A 249 -17.38 1.51 -18.43
CA VAL A 249 -17.69 1.55 -17.00
C VAL A 249 -18.93 2.38 -16.77
N THR A 250 -19.71 1.99 -15.75
CA THR A 250 -20.72 2.86 -15.17
C THR A 250 -20.19 3.38 -13.85
N ALA A 251 -20.33 4.67 -13.62
CA ALA A 251 -19.86 5.30 -12.40
C ALA A 251 -20.96 6.03 -11.64
N GLY A 252 -20.84 6.04 -10.31
CA GLY A 252 -21.61 6.85 -9.40
C GLY A 252 -20.68 7.77 -8.61
N ILE A 253 -20.96 9.07 -8.62
CA ILE A 253 -20.20 10.07 -7.86
C ILE A 253 -21.07 10.75 -6.82
N THR A 254 -20.51 11.00 -5.64
CA THR A 254 -21.17 11.75 -4.57
C THR A 254 -20.13 12.54 -3.78
N ARG A 255 -20.56 13.64 -3.18
CA ARG A 255 -19.76 14.42 -2.24
C ARG A 255 -19.74 13.71 -0.89
N ALA A 256 -18.57 13.56 -0.27
CA ALA A 256 -18.47 13.17 1.13
C ALA A 256 -18.79 14.37 2.02
N GLN A 257 -19.72 14.19 2.95
CA GLN A 257 -20.12 15.22 3.91
C GLN A 257 -19.14 15.24 5.09
N ARG A 258 -19.10 16.37 5.81
CA ARG A 258 -18.25 16.51 6.99
C ARG A 258 -18.64 15.46 8.04
N ASP A 259 -17.63 14.83 8.65
CA ASP A 259 -17.77 13.79 9.68
C ASP A 259 -18.58 12.56 9.22
N GLU A 260 -18.78 12.41 7.91
CA GLU A 260 -19.50 11.28 7.34
C GLU A 260 -18.64 10.01 7.31
N LYS A 261 -19.25 8.87 7.61
CA LYS A 261 -18.58 7.56 7.50
C LYS A 261 -18.53 7.08 6.06
N LEU A 262 -17.43 6.42 5.71
CA LEU A 262 -17.17 5.87 4.38
C LEU A 262 -18.35 5.04 3.85
N ASP A 263 -18.91 4.14 4.65
CA ASP A 263 -20.04 3.27 4.25
C ASP A 263 -21.27 4.08 3.82
N THR A 264 -21.56 5.20 4.49
CA THR A 264 -22.70 6.07 4.14
C THR A 264 -22.48 6.77 2.81
N ALA A 265 -21.29 7.35 2.62
CA ALA A 265 -20.91 8.01 1.38
C ALA A 265 -20.86 7.00 0.21
N LEU A 266 -20.34 5.80 0.43
CA LEU A 266 -20.32 4.73 -0.56
C LEU A 266 -21.72 4.25 -0.92
N GLY A 267 -22.62 4.13 0.05
CA GLY A 267 -24.02 3.77 -0.22
C GLY A 267 -24.71 4.76 -1.16
N ARG A 268 -24.38 6.05 -1.09
CA ARG A 268 -24.86 7.06 -2.04
C ARG A 268 -24.25 6.89 -3.44
N ALA A 269 -22.94 6.67 -3.52
CA ALA A 269 -22.25 6.44 -4.79
C ALA A 269 -22.76 5.17 -5.50
N ASP A 270 -22.98 4.09 -4.75
CA ASP A 270 -23.54 2.83 -5.25
C ASP A 270 -24.96 3.02 -5.80
N ARG A 271 -25.84 3.69 -5.06
CA ARG A 271 -27.21 4.01 -5.53
C ARG A 271 -27.18 4.78 -6.87
N ALA A 272 -26.28 5.77 -6.99
CA ALA A 272 -26.11 6.52 -8.23
C ALA A 272 -25.63 5.61 -9.37
N MET A 273 -24.59 4.81 -9.13
CA MET A 273 -24.04 3.87 -10.11
C MET A 273 -25.07 2.84 -10.57
N TYR A 274 -25.84 2.29 -9.63
CA TYR A 274 -26.89 1.30 -9.89
C TYR A 274 -27.97 1.87 -10.83
N GLN A 275 -28.45 3.10 -10.58
CA GLN A 275 -29.37 3.77 -11.51
C GLN A 275 -28.73 4.00 -12.88
N GLY A 276 -27.43 4.27 -12.94
CA GLY A 276 -26.67 4.32 -14.20
C GLY A 276 -26.70 3.00 -14.97
N LYS A 277 -26.55 1.87 -14.26
CA LYS A 277 -26.59 0.54 -14.87
C LYS A 277 -27.97 0.19 -15.39
N GLN A 278 -29.03 0.58 -14.67
CA GLN A 278 -30.42 0.40 -15.10
C GLN A 278 -30.78 1.27 -16.30
N SER A 279 -30.29 2.50 -16.34
CA SER A 279 -30.62 3.47 -17.41
C SER A 279 -29.82 3.28 -18.69
N GLY A 280 -28.87 2.33 -18.74
CA GLY A 280 -28.24 1.89 -19.98
C GLY A 280 -26.71 1.83 -19.99
N ARG A 281 -26.04 1.95 -18.83
CA ARG A 281 -24.58 1.78 -18.67
C ARG A 281 -23.72 2.82 -19.42
N ASN A 282 -22.39 2.69 -19.37
CA ASN A 282 -21.41 3.58 -20.00
C ASN A 282 -21.68 5.07 -19.73
N ARG A 283 -21.77 5.43 -18.44
CA ARG A 283 -22.16 6.77 -18.00
C ARG A 283 -21.70 7.06 -16.58
N CYS A 284 -21.70 8.34 -16.24
CA CYS A 284 -21.47 8.83 -14.88
C CYS A 284 -22.77 9.42 -14.32
N MET A 285 -23.15 8.99 -13.13
CA MET A 285 -24.31 9.46 -12.39
C MET A 285 -23.84 10.22 -11.15
N PHE A 286 -24.49 11.31 -10.79
CA PHE A 286 -24.20 12.07 -9.58
C PHE A 286 -25.37 12.02 -8.61
N MET A 287 -25.07 11.79 -7.33
CA MET A 287 -26.03 11.97 -6.23
C MET A 287 -25.66 13.21 -5.41
N ASP A 288 -26.59 14.16 -5.38
CA ASP A 288 -26.45 15.40 -4.60
C ASP A 288 -26.74 15.20 -3.10
N GLU A 289 -26.59 16.27 -2.31
CA GLU A 289 -26.85 16.28 -0.88
C GLU A 289 -28.33 16.02 -0.50
N ARG A 290 -29.26 16.13 -1.46
CA ARG A 290 -30.70 15.88 -1.29
C ARG A 290 -31.09 14.47 -1.76
N GLU A 291 -30.10 13.61 -1.96
CA GLU A 291 -30.22 12.25 -2.50
C GLU A 291 -30.88 12.17 -3.89
N GLN A 292 -30.83 13.25 -4.67
CA GLN A 292 -31.31 13.24 -6.04
C GLN A 292 -30.22 12.75 -6.97
N ILE A 293 -30.57 11.78 -7.82
CA ILE A 293 -29.65 11.21 -8.80
C ILE A 293 -29.86 11.88 -10.16
N THR A 294 -28.77 12.34 -10.76
CA THR A 294 -28.77 12.99 -12.07
C THR A 294 -27.73 12.36 -12.99
N LEU A 295 -27.99 12.39 -14.29
CA LEU A 295 -27.00 12.01 -15.30
C LEU A 295 -26.02 13.17 -15.51
N VAL A 296 -24.73 12.88 -15.47
CA VAL A 296 -23.69 13.86 -15.78
C VAL A 296 -23.53 13.96 -17.29
N ASN A 297 -23.70 15.17 -17.84
CA ASN A 297 -23.58 15.45 -19.27
C ASN A 297 -22.43 16.43 -19.57
N ALA A 298 -21.90 16.34 -20.79
CA ALA A 298 -20.76 17.14 -21.24
C ALA A 298 -21.05 18.65 -21.32
N SER A 299 -22.33 19.05 -21.38
CA SER A 299 -22.75 20.42 -21.64
C SER A 299 -22.79 21.33 -20.41
N ASP A 300 -23.08 20.79 -19.21
CA ASP A 300 -23.38 21.61 -18.01
C ASP A 300 -22.86 21.04 -16.68
N GLY A 301 -22.13 19.92 -16.68
CA GLY A 301 -21.68 19.26 -15.43
C GLY A 301 -22.80 18.55 -14.64
N LEU A 302 -24.07 18.93 -14.83
CA LEU A 302 -25.28 18.31 -14.27
C LEU A 302 -26.44 18.43 -15.27
N SER A 303 -27.33 17.44 -15.37
CA SER A 303 -28.57 17.54 -16.16
C SER A 303 -29.81 17.15 -15.37
N PHE A 304 -30.93 17.82 -15.66
CA PHE A 304 -32.18 17.76 -14.90
C PHE A 304 -32.87 16.38 -14.90
N HIS A 305 -33.60 16.14 -13.81
CA HIS A 305 -34.31 14.94 -13.36
C HIS A 305 -34.74 13.91 -14.43
N LEU A 306 -34.31 12.66 -14.23
CA LEU A 306 -34.98 11.49 -14.80
C LEU A 306 -36.11 11.07 -13.85
N SER A 307 -37.33 11.54 -14.11
CA SER A 307 -38.54 11.02 -13.44
C SER A 307 -38.85 9.61 -13.92
N ALA A 308 -39.23 8.74 -12.96
CA ALA A 308 -39.62 7.34 -13.15
C ALA A 308 -40.73 7.10 -14.18
#